data_AF-A0A4R0NIS0-F1
#
_entry.id   AF-A0A4R0NIS0-F1
#
_cell.length_a   1.000
_cell.length_b   1.000
_cell.length_c   1.000
_cell.angle_alpha   90.00
_cell.angle_beta   90.00
_cell.angle_gamma   90.00
#
_symmetry.space_group_name_H-M   'P 1'
#
loop_
_entity.id
_entity.type
_entity.pdbx_description
1 polymer ?
#
loop_
_entity_poly.entity_id
_entity_poly.type
_entity_poly.pdbx_seq_one_letter_code
_entity_poly.pdbx_strand_id
1 'polypeptide(L)'
;MQSFDLDRTDVSKMKAALGGDDEQLKVILEEYHASEIAILFESLNKDDRQRIINLLSVEIASEVISEMHEESHPEELLLQLHPDKRTEIVEELDYDDATDIISQLEEHEQKEILEDLSEDDASSIRNLLSYHEETAGGLMNTEFIRINLNLTKKDAIDEIIRQSEEIEEFYTIFVIDDDNVFQGIVSLKDIIKAKGNVQITELVKAEVAWVHPDTDQEEVARLISQYNITSIPVLDENMKLLGRVTFDDVIDVLEDENTEDILKISGVSEDEELSGNWIEAVKSRLPWLILNLGTAFLASGVIRHFEPTIKLIVVLPAYMTIIAGMGGNAATQALAVTVRRISLYDLTDNQAYRTVLKELMVGLINGAVTGLIVFLFALFFDSNPMLGVVIFLAMTGNLLIAGVTGAGIPLILKRVGIDPAIASSIIITTFTDVFGFLLLLGLASKLLL
;
A
#
# COMPACT_ATOMS: atom_id res chain seq x y z
N MET A 1 18.96 -21.63 6.71
CA MET A 1 17.80 -21.18 5.93
C MET A 1 17.96 -21.74 4.54
N GLN A 2 17.11 -22.70 4.17
CA GLN A 2 16.87 -22.99 2.76
C GLN A 2 16.26 -21.71 2.15
N SER A 3 16.63 -21.41 0.91
CA SER A 3 15.96 -20.36 0.13
C SER A 3 14.50 -20.74 0.00
N PHE A 4 13.58 -19.84 0.32
CA PHE A 4 12.13 -19.95 0.03
C PHE A 4 11.81 -19.68 -1.46
N ASP A 5 12.83 -19.48 -2.30
CA ASP A 5 12.63 -19.36 -3.75
C ASP A 5 12.23 -20.72 -4.30
N LEU A 6 10.92 -20.91 -4.54
CA LEU A 6 10.41 -21.98 -5.36
C LEU A 6 11.16 -21.97 -6.70
N ASP A 7 11.92 -23.03 -6.95
CA ASP A 7 12.70 -23.10 -8.17
C ASP A 7 11.93 -23.82 -9.29
N ARG A 8 12.49 -23.81 -10.50
CA ARG A 8 11.88 -24.53 -11.64
C ARG A 8 11.76 -26.03 -11.40
N THR A 9 12.56 -26.59 -10.49
CA THR A 9 12.53 -28.00 -10.10
C THR A 9 11.27 -28.29 -9.29
N ASP A 10 10.88 -27.40 -8.37
CA ASP A 10 9.66 -27.58 -7.55
C ASP A 10 8.39 -27.52 -8.39
N VAL A 11 8.26 -26.54 -9.29
CA VAL A 11 7.16 -26.50 -10.28
C VAL A 11 7.14 -27.77 -11.16
N SER A 12 8.31 -28.29 -11.52
CA SER A 12 8.42 -29.52 -12.34
C SER A 12 8.04 -30.77 -11.55
N LYS A 13 8.39 -30.85 -10.25
CA LYS A 13 7.95 -31.93 -9.36
C LYS A 13 6.44 -31.89 -9.18
N MET A 14 5.87 -30.72 -8.94
CA MET A 14 4.43 -30.52 -8.80
C MET A 14 3.67 -30.96 -10.05
N LYS A 15 4.13 -30.53 -11.23
CA LYS A 15 3.56 -30.97 -12.52
C LYS A 15 3.71 -32.47 -12.78
N ALA A 16 4.81 -33.07 -12.35
CA ALA A 16 4.99 -34.52 -12.44
C ALA A 16 4.04 -35.28 -11.50
N ALA A 17 3.84 -34.77 -10.29
CA ALA A 17 2.92 -35.31 -9.29
C ALA A 17 1.45 -35.21 -9.74
N LEU A 18 1.07 -34.10 -10.38
CA LEU A 18 -0.25 -33.92 -10.99
C LEU A 18 -0.54 -34.95 -12.08
N GLY A 19 0.49 -35.44 -12.78
CA GLY A 19 0.34 -36.56 -13.73
C GLY A 19 0.22 -37.95 -13.08
N GLY A 20 0.40 -38.04 -11.76
CA GLY A 20 0.40 -39.27 -10.96
C GLY A 20 -0.90 -39.55 -10.20
N ASP A 21 -0.81 -40.44 -9.22
CA ASP A 21 -1.91 -40.83 -8.33
C ASP A 21 -2.06 -39.86 -7.15
N ASP A 22 -3.27 -39.76 -6.59
CA ASP A 22 -3.62 -38.80 -5.53
C ASP A 22 -2.77 -39.01 -4.26
N GLU A 23 -2.40 -40.25 -3.94
CA GLU A 23 -1.51 -40.56 -2.82
C GLU A 23 -0.10 -40.00 -3.00
N GLN A 24 0.43 -40.02 -4.23
CA GLN A 24 1.76 -39.43 -4.50
C GLN A 24 1.70 -37.91 -4.46
N LEU A 25 0.60 -37.35 -4.96
CA LEU A 25 0.34 -35.93 -4.93
C LEU A 25 0.25 -35.42 -3.49
N LYS A 26 -0.51 -36.10 -2.63
CA LYS A 26 -0.63 -35.77 -1.21
C LYS A 26 0.70 -35.80 -0.46
N VAL A 27 1.50 -36.85 -0.63
CA VAL A 27 2.82 -36.96 0.01
C VAL A 27 3.75 -35.83 -0.41
N ILE A 28 3.68 -35.38 -1.67
CA ILE A 28 4.49 -34.26 -2.16
C ILE A 28 4.00 -32.94 -1.58
N LEU A 29 2.68 -32.74 -1.49
CA LEU A 29 2.11 -31.53 -0.90
C LEU A 29 2.49 -31.38 0.58
N GLU A 30 2.56 -32.48 1.34
CA GLU A 30 3.04 -32.50 2.73
C GLU A 30 4.52 -32.06 2.90
N GLU A 31 5.30 -31.96 1.81
CA GLU A 31 6.68 -31.44 1.86
C GLU A 31 6.75 -29.91 1.83
N TYR A 32 5.67 -29.23 1.46
CA TYR A 32 5.61 -27.77 1.26
C TYR A 32 4.74 -27.10 2.33
N HIS A 33 5.08 -25.86 2.66
CA HIS A 33 4.24 -24.98 3.49
C HIS A 33 3.00 -24.52 2.72
N ALA A 34 1.92 -24.13 3.41
CA ALA A 34 0.70 -23.64 2.78
C ALA A 34 0.95 -22.48 1.81
N SER A 35 1.70 -21.46 2.25
CA SER A 35 2.12 -20.34 1.37
C SER A 35 2.94 -20.78 0.14
N GLU A 36 3.75 -21.83 0.23
CA GLU A 36 4.47 -22.38 -0.93
C GLU A 36 3.50 -23.11 -1.88
N ILE A 37 2.50 -23.80 -1.34
CA ILE A 37 1.45 -24.45 -2.11
C ILE A 37 0.59 -23.37 -2.80
N ALA A 38 0.26 -22.27 -2.13
CA ALA A 38 -0.48 -21.13 -2.70
C ALA A 38 0.22 -20.58 -3.94
N ILE A 39 1.51 -20.24 -3.85
CA ILE A 39 2.32 -19.77 -4.99
C ILE A 39 2.33 -20.78 -6.14
N LEU A 40 2.47 -22.07 -5.83
CA LEU A 40 2.41 -23.12 -6.86
C LEU A 40 1.02 -23.19 -7.51
N PHE A 41 -0.04 -23.06 -6.71
CA PHE A 41 -1.46 -23.06 -7.11
C PHE A 41 -1.76 -22.04 -8.19
N GLU A 42 -1.23 -20.83 -8.06
CA GLU A 42 -1.47 -19.73 -8.98
C GLU A 42 -1.04 -20.06 -10.40
N SER A 43 0.01 -20.87 -10.55
CA SER A 43 0.54 -21.29 -11.85
C SER A 43 -0.20 -22.48 -12.51
N LEU A 44 -1.16 -23.08 -11.80
CA LEU A 44 -1.92 -24.25 -12.24
C LEU A 44 -3.23 -23.87 -12.94
N ASN A 45 -3.77 -24.81 -13.73
CA ASN A 45 -5.09 -24.65 -14.31
C ASN A 45 -6.19 -24.96 -13.29
N LYS A 46 -7.43 -24.55 -13.59
CA LYS A 46 -8.59 -24.71 -12.69
C LYS A 46 -8.82 -26.18 -12.24
N ASP A 47 -8.68 -27.15 -13.15
CA ASP A 47 -8.90 -28.57 -12.84
C ASP A 47 -7.85 -29.10 -11.84
N ASP A 48 -6.58 -28.71 -12.00
CA ASP A 48 -5.49 -29.10 -11.12
C ASP A 48 -5.63 -28.46 -9.73
N ARG A 49 -6.02 -27.18 -9.66
CA ARG A 49 -6.32 -26.46 -8.40
C ARG A 49 -7.44 -27.17 -7.63
N GLN A 50 -8.54 -27.47 -8.32
CA GLN A 50 -9.68 -28.17 -7.70
C GLN A 50 -9.29 -29.57 -7.23
N ARG A 51 -8.44 -30.29 -7.95
CA ARG A 51 -7.96 -31.60 -7.50
C ARG A 51 -7.12 -31.48 -6.24
N ILE A 52 -6.18 -30.54 -6.18
CA ILE A 52 -5.29 -30.42 -5.02
C ILE A 52 -6.07 -30.01 -3.77
N ILE A 53 -6.92 -28.98 -3.86
CA ILE A 53 -7.63 -28.46 -2.68
C ILE A 53 -8.55 -29.51 -2.04
N ASN A 54 -9.10 -30.43 -2.84
CA ASN A 54 -9.89 -31.56 -2.35
C ASN A 54 -9.05 -32.67 -1.68
N LEU A 55 -7.73 -32.71 -1.91
CA LEU A 55 -6.82 -33.68 -1.30
C LEU A 55 -6.21 -33.17 0.02
N LEU A 56 -6.15 -31.85 0.19
CA LEU A 56 -5.67 -31.21 1.39
C LEU A 56 -6.65 -31.41 2.56
N SER A 57 -6.11 -31.46 3.78
CA SER A 57 -6.94 -31.38 4.98
C SER A 57 -7.62 -30.00 5.03
N VAL A 58 -8.64 -29.85 5.88
CA VAL A 58 -9.39 -28.58 5.95
C VAL A 58 -8.46 -27.45 6.40
N GLU A 59 -7.65 -27.75 7.41
CA GLU A 59 -6.66 -26.85 8.02
C GLU A 59 -5.69 -26.32 6.95
N ILE A 60 -4.97 -27.21 6.25
CA ILE A 60 -4.02 -26.78 5.20
C ILE A 60 -4.74 -26.11 4.03
N ALA A 61 -5.96 -26.55 3.68
CA ALA A 61 -6.70 -25.93 2.59
C ALA A 61 -7.11 -24.50 2.91
N SER A 62 -7.46 -24.20 4.17
CA SER A 62 -7.78 -22.84 4.65
C SER A 62 -6.55 -21.94 4.55
N GLU A 63 -5.41 -22.33 5.13
CA GLU A 63 -4.14 -21.59 5.03
C GLU A 63 -3.69 -21.37 3.57
N VAL A 64 -3.87 -22.37 2.69
CA VAL A 64 -3.51 -22.21 1.27
C VAL A 64 -4.39 -21.17 0.59
N ILE A 65 -5.66 -21.09 0.94
CA ILE A 65 -6.61 -20.17 0.32
C ILE A 65 -6.40 -18.74 0.84
N SER A 66 -6.12 -18.54 2.13
CA SER A 66 -5.82 -17.20 2.68
C SER A 66 -4.53 -16.63 2.11
N GLU A 67 -3.52 -17.47 1.86
CA GLU A 67 -2.23 -17.05 1.28
C GLU A 67 -2.26 -16.85 -0.25
N MET A 68 -3.40 -17.04 -0.91
CA MET A 68 -3.52 -16.78 -2.36
C MET A 68 -3.67 -15.29 -2.62
N HIS A 69 -2.96 -14.77 -3.63
CA HIS A 69 -3.19 -13.40 -4.06
C HIS A 69 -4.59 -13.24 -4.65
N GLU A 70 -5.19 -12.05 -4.45
CA GLU A 70 -6.52 -11.71 -4.96
C GLU A 70 -6.64 -11.96 -6.48
N GLU A 71 -5.57 -11.67 -7.25
CA GLU A 71 -5.57 -11.88 -8.71
C GLU A 71 -5.64 -13.36 -9.13
N SER A 72 -5.45 -14.28 -8.19
CA SER A 72 -5.63 -15.72 -8.41
C SER A 72 -7.06 -16.21 -8.23
N HIS A 73 -7.97 -15.32 -7.78
CA HIS A 73 -9.39 -15.53 -7.55
C HIS A 73 -9.71 -16.67 -6.56
N PRO A 74 -9.26 -16.59 -5.29
CA PRO A 74 -9.58 -17.59 -4.25
C PRO A 74 -11.10 -17.75 -4.02
N GLU A 75 -11.87 -16.68 -4.18
CA GLU A 75 -13.32 -16.64 -4.06
C GLU A 75 -14.01 -17.52 -5.12
N GLU A 76 -13.51 -17.49 -6.37
CA GLU A 76 -14.01 -18.37 -7.43
C GLU A 76 -13.70 -19.84 -7.14
N LEU A 77 -12.56 -20.12 -6.50
CA LEU A 77 -12.16 -21.47 -6.11
C LEU A 77 -13.09 -22.02 -5.04
N LEU A 78 -13.39 -21.23 -4.00
CA LEU A 78 -14.34 -21.60 -2.94
C LEU A 78 -15.73 -21.94 -3.50
N LEU A 79 -16.25 -21.15 -4.45
CA LEU A 79 -17.54 -21.41 -5.08
C LEU A 79 -17.59 -22.71 -5.90
N GLN A 80 -16.44 -23.20 -6.37
CA GLN A 80 -16.34 -24.45 -7.14
C GLN A 80 -16.23 -25.70 -6.27
N LEU A 81 -16.05 -25.54 -4.95
CA LEU A 81 -16.00 -26.66 -4.02
C LEU A 81 -17.40 -27.22 -3.74
N HIS A 82 -17.42 -28.46 -3.25
CA HIS A 82 -18.65 -29.02 -2.71
C HIS A 82 -19.07 -28.21 -1.47
N PRO A 83 -20.35 -27.86 -1.28
CA PRO A 83 -20.81 -27.04 -0.16
C PRO A 83 -20.28 -27.50 1.19
N ASP A 84 -20.36 -28.80 1.51
CA ASP A 84 -19.82 -29.34 2.76
C ASP A 84 -18.32 -29.00 2.98
N LYS A 85 -17.47 -29.13 1.96
CA LYS A 85 -16.03 -28.83 2.05
C LYS A 85 -15.77 -27.32 2.08
N ARG A 86 -16.58 -26.54 1.35
CA ARG A 86 -16.54 -25.07 1.37
C ARG A 86 -16.83 -24.56 2.77
N THR A 87 -17.90 -25.04 3.40
CA THR A 87 -18.28 -24.71 4.77
C THR A 87 -17.18 -25.08 5.74
N GLU A 88 -16.66 -26.32 5.68
CA GLU A 88 -15.54 -26.75 6.55
C GLU A 88 -14.32 -25.82 6.42
N ILE A 89 -13.95 -25.41 5.19
CA ILE A 89 -12.81 -24.50 4.99
C ILE A 89 -13.11 -23.10 5.53
N VAL A 90 -14.31 -22.57 5.28
CA VAL A 90 -14.68 -21.22 5.73
C VAL A 90 -14.82 -21.14 7.25
N GLU A 91 -15.23 -22.22 7.91
CA GLU A 91 -15.26 -22.30 9.38
C GLU A 91 -13.86 -22.42 10.01
N GLU A 92 -12.87 -22.89 9.25
CA GLU A 92 -11.48 -23.01 9.70
C GLU A 92 -10.65 -21.75 9.44
N LEU A 93 -11.04 -20.93 8.47
CA LEU A 93 -10.39 -19.65 8.19
C LEU A 93 -10.55 -18.68 9.37
N ASP A 94 -9.51 -17.88 9.58
CA ASP A 94 -9.61 -16.68 10.40
C ASP A 94 -10.71 -15.75 9.84
N TYR A 95 -11.47 -15.10 10.71
CA TYR A 95 -12.68 -14.39 10.29
C TYR A 95 -12.41 -13.19 9.38
N ASP A 96 -11.26 -12.53 9.55
CA ASP A 96 -10.74 -11.49 8.66
C ASP A 96 -10.44 -12.06 7.27
N ASP A 97 -9.65 -13.13 7.17
CA ASP A 97 -9.37 -13.80 5.88
C ASP A 97 -10.65 -14.25 5.17
N ALA A 98 -11.57 -14.88 5.92
CA ALA A 98 -12.87 -15.30 5.38
C ALA A 98 -13.68 -14.09 4.88
N THR A 99 -13.63 -12.97 5.60
CA THR A 99 -14.30 -11.73 5.19
C THR A 99 -13.70 -11.18 3.91
N ASP A 100 -12.38 -11.11 3.81
CA ASP A 100 -11.68 -10.58 2.65
C ASP A 100 -12.01 -11.37 1.40
N ILE A 101 -11.95 -12.71 1.47
CA ILE A 101 -12.30 -13.58 0.33
C ILE A 101 -13.79 -13.48 -0.03
N ILE A 102 -14.68 -13.47 0.96
CA ILE A 102 -16.14 -13.42 0.71
C ILE A 102 -16.55 -12.05 0.17
N SER A 103 -15.87 -10.96 0.57
CA SER A 103 -16.20 -9.60 0.15
C SER A 103 -16.13 -9.41 -1.37
N GLN A 104 -15.26 -10.17 -2.05
CA GLN A 104 -15.08 -10.17 -3.50
C GLN A 104 -16.24 -10.83 -4.27
N LEU A 105 -17.12 -11.55 -3.58
CA LEU A 105 -18.28 -12.21 -4.18
C LEU A 105 -19.49 -11.28 -4.32
N GLU A 106 -20.40 -11.62 -5.22
CA GLU A 106 -21.66 -10.90 -5.35
C GLU A 106 -22.55 -11.12 -4.11
N GLU A 107 -23.36 -10.13 -3.71
CA GLU A 107 -24.18 -10.18 -2.47
C GLU A 107 -25.00 -11.48 -2.29
N HIS A 108 -25.46 -12.07 -3.40
CA HIS A 108 -26.25 -13.30 -3.37
C HIS A 108 -25.41 -14.56 -3.07
N GLU A 109 -24.15 -14.58 -3.50
CA GLU A 109 -23.19 -15.65 -3.24
C GLU A 109 -22.67 -15.56 -1.80
N GLN A 110 -22.37 -14.35 -1.33
CA GLN A 110 -22.04 -14.11 0.09
C GLN A 110 -23.13 -14.68 1.00
N LYS A 111 -24.40 -14.37 0.69
CA LYS A 111 -25.54 -14.84 1.46
C LYS A 111 -25.72 -16.36 1.42
N GLU A 112 -25.40 -17.01 0.30
CA GLU A 112 -25.43 -18.47 0.20
C GLU A 112 -24.40 -19.11 1.13
N ILE A 113 -23.16 -18.64 1.10
CA ILE A 113 -22.08 -19.17 1.95
C ILE A 113 -22.42 -18.96 3.42
N LEU A 114 -22.86 -17.76 3.80
CA LEU A 114 -23.22 -17.41 5.17
C LEU A 114 -24.46 -18.15 5.71
N GLU A 115 -25.30 -18.74 4.84
CA GLU A 115 -26.44 -19.57 5.25
C GLU A 115 -26.02 -21.01 5.59
N ASP A 116 -24.87 -21.46 5.10
CA ASP A 116 -24.33 -22.80 5.35
C ASP A 116 -23.49 -22.87 6.64
N LEU A 117 -23.00 -21.73 7.14
CA LEU A 117 -22.19 -21.62 8.37
C LEU A 117 -23.03 -21.68 9.65
N SER A 118 -22.35 -21.90 10.78
CA SER A 118 -22.95 -21.68 12.09
C SER A 118 -23.40 -20.21 12.28
N GLU A 119 -24.44 -19.98 13.09
CA GLU A 119 -24.94 -18.61 13.33
C GLU A 119 -23.91 -17.71 14.04
N ASP A 120 -22.99 -18.30 14.81
CA ASP A 120 -21.94 -17.56 15.51
C ASP A 120 -20.89 -17.08 14.49
N ASP A 121 -20.36 -17.97 13.65
CA ASP A 121 -19.37 -17.64 12.60
C ASP A 121 -19.94 -16.67 11.56
N ALA A 122 -21.13 -16.97 11.05
CA ALA A 122 -21.80 -16.11 10.07
C ALA A 122 -22.09 -14.72 10.63
N SER A 123 -22.31 -14.59 11.95
CA SER A 123 -22.50 -13.28 12.57
C SER A 123 -21.20 -12.51 12.71
N SER A 124 -20.08 -13.17 13.01
CA SER A 124 -18.75 -12.54 13.03
C SER A 124 -18.38 -11.99 11.65
N ILE A 125 -18.45 -12.81 10.60
CA ILE A 125 -18.13 -12.41 9.21
C ILE A 125 -19.08 -11.30 8.74
N ARG A 126 -20.39 -11.39 9.00
CA ARG A 126 -21.35 -10.33 8.64
C ARG A 126 -21.04 -8.99 9.30
N ASN A 127 -20.49 -8.99 10.51
CA ASN A 127 -20.09 -7.75 11.18
C ASN A 127 -18.83 -7.17 10.54
N LEU A 128 -17.86 -8.00 10.18
CA LEU A 128 -16.62 -7.56 9.52
C LEU A 128 -16.90 -7.00 8.11
N LEU A 129 -17.76 -7.65 7.33
CA LEU A 129 -18.24 -7.16 6.02
C LEU A 129 -18.92 -5.77 6.06
N SER A 130 -19.22 -5.23 7.26
CA SER A 130 -19.79 -3.89 7.40
C SER A 130 -18.75 -2.77 7.44
N TYR A 131 -17.48 -3.12 7.64
CA TYR A 131 -16.34 -2.20 7.60
C TYR A 131 -15.74 -2.15 6.20
N HIS A 132 -14.94 -1.11 5.95
CA HIS A 132 -14.19 -0.98 4.70
C HIS A 132 -12.88 -1.76 4.83
N GLU A 133 -12.42 -2.42 3.76
CA GLU A 133 -11.23 -3.30 3.81
C GLU A 133 -9.98 -2.54 4.31
N GLU A 134 -9.74 -1.33 3.76
CA GLU A 134 -8.59 -0.47 4.12
C GLU A 134 -8.71 0.22 5.50
N THR A 135 -9.51 -0.32 6.42
CA THR A 135 -9.68 0.21 7.78
C THR A 135 -9.35 -0.83 8.83
N ALA A 136 -9.09 -0.38 10.06
CA ALA A 136 -8.86 -1.25 11.20
C ALA A 136 -10.01 -2.23 11.44
N GLY A 137 -11.24 -1.89 11.03
CA GLY A 137 -12.40 -2.77 11.11
C GLY A 137 -12.44 -3.83 10.00
N GLY A 138 -11.85 -3.56 8.84
CA GLY A 138 -11.65 -4.53 7.76
C GLY A 138 -10.56 -5.52 8.12
N LEU A 139 -9.42 -5.02 8.63
CA LEU A 139 -8.25 -5.81 9.00
C LEU A 139 -8.33 -6.52 10.37
N MET A 140 -9.44 -6.37 11.13
CA MET A 140 -9.47 -6.95 12.47
C MET A 140 -10.05 -8.36 12.48
N ASN A 141 -9.36 -9.24 13.20
CA ASN A 141 -9.97 -10.46 13.68
C ASN A 141 -10.79 -10.17 14.96
N THR A 142 -11.97 -10.80 15.06
CA THR A 142 -12.83 -10.72 16.27
C THR A 142 -12.45 -11.75 17.33
N GLU A 143 -11.52 -12.64 17.02
CA GLU A 143 -10.97 -13.63 17.92
C GLU A 143 -9.76 -13.10 18.68
N PHE A 144 -9.91 -13.00 20.01
CA PHE A 144 -8.85 -12.54 20.88
C PHE A 144 -9.05 -13.02 22.31
N ILE A 145 -7.94 -13.24 23.01
CA ILE A 145 -7.98 -13.62 24.42
C ILE A 145 -8.20 -12.39 25.29
N ARG A 146 -9.26 -12.44 26.11
CA ARG A 146 -9.57 -11.42 27.11
C ARG A 146 -9.69 -12.00 28.52
N ILE A 147 -9.18 -11.26 29.50
CA ILE A 147 -9.30 -11.60 30.93
C ILE A 147 -9.82 -10.43 31.73
N ASN A 148 -10.52 -10.71 32.83
CA ASN A 148 -11.00 -9.66 33.73
C ASN A 148 -9.88 -9.16 34.66
N LEU A 149 -9.81 -7.84 34.84
CA LEU A 149 -8.81 -7.14 35.65
C LEU A 149 -8.75 -7.62 37.11
N ASN A 150 -9.88 -8.10 37.64
CA ASN A 150 -10.01 -8.54 39.03
C ASN A 150 -9.47 -9.96 39.29
N LEU A 151 -9.05 -10.69 38.25
CA LEU A 151 -8.54 -12.06 38.39
C LEU A 151 -7.17 -12.11 39.06
N THR A 152 -6.87 -13.24 39.70
CA THR A 152 -5.49 -13.58 40.06
C THR A 152 -4.77 -14.16 38.85
N LYS A 153 -3.42 -14.17 38.87
CA LYS A 153 -2.62 -14.83 37.84
C LYS A 153 -3.07 -16.26 37.53
N LYS A 154 -3.47 -17.04 38.55
CA LYS A 154 -3.88 -18.44 38.33
C LYS A 154 -5.19 -18.51 37.56
N ASP A 155 -6.19 -17.79 38.03
CA ASP A 155 -7.52 -17.77 37.41
C ASP A 155 -7.43 -17.20 35.98
N ALA A 156 -6.57 -16.20 35.76
CA ALA A 156 -6.29 -15.68 34.44
C ALA A 156 -5.64 -16.71 33.51
N ILE A 157 -4.69 -17.52 34.00
CA ILE A 157 -4.09 -18.60 33.19
C ILE A 157 -5.13 -19.66 32.84
N ASP A 158 -5.98 -20.05 33.78
CA ASP A 158 -7.04 -21.03 33.52
C ASP A 158 -8.02 -20.49 32.45
N GLU A 159 -8.33 -19.19 32.49
CA GLU A 159 -9.19 -18.54 31.49
C GLU A 159 -8.50 -18.42 30.12
N ILE A 160 -7.19 -18.11 30.09
CA ILE A 160 -6.39 -18.08 28.85
C ILE A 160 -6.36 -19.47 28.22
N ILE A 161 -6.11 -20.53 29.00
CA ILE A 161 -6.08 -21.92 28.51
C ILE A 161 -7.43 -22.30 27.89
N ARG A 162 -8.53 -21.90 28.51
CA ARG A 162 -9.88 -22.18 28.01
C ARG A 162 -10.17 -21.46 26.69
N GLN A 163 -9.70 -20.23 26.51
CA GLN A 163 -9.92 -19.46 25.28
C GLN A 163 -8.94 -19.89 24.17
N SER A 164 -7.74 -20.35 24.50
CA SER A 164 -6.74 -20.81 23.54
C SER A 164 -7.06 -22.16 22.88
N GLU A 165 -8.18 -22.81 23.24
CA GLU A 165 -8.62 -24.02 22.54
C GLU A 165 -9.21 -23.72 21.16
N GLU A 166 -9.71 -22.49 20.95
CA GLU A 166 -10.34 -22.03 19.72
C GLU A 166 -9.52 -20.94 19.01
N ILE A 167 -8.45 -20.42 19.64
CA ILE A 167 -7.64 -19.31 19.10
C ILE A 167 -6.21 -19.81 18.94
N GLU A 168 -5.74 -19.91 17.68
CA GLU A 168 -4.40 -20.44 17.37
C GLU A 168 -3.29 -19.46 17.78
N GLU A 169 -3.39 -18.21 17.32
CA GLU A 169 -2.33 -17.20 17.36
C GLU A 169 -2.60 -16.11 18.42
N PHE A 170 -2.06 -16.24 19.63
CA PHE A 170 -2.23 -15.22 20.68
C PHE A 170 -0.95 -14.87 21.47
N TYR A 171 -0.43 -13.65 21.26
CA TYR A 171 0.74 -13.13 22.00
C TYR A 171 0.39 -12.07 23.04
N THR A 172 -0.73 -11.39 22.84
CA THR A 172 -1.24 -10.30 23.68
C THR A 172 -2.56 -10.70 24.30
N ILE A 173 -2.71 -10.42 25.59
CA ILE A 173 -3.95 -10.69 26.32
C ILE A 173 -4.58 -9.36 26.69
N PHE A 174 -5.82 -9.16 26.26
CA PHE A 174 -6.56 -7.94 26.54
C PHE A 174 -7.21 -8.02 27.92
N VAL A 175 -7.20 -6.91 28.64
CA VAL A 175 -7.76 -6.83 29.99
C VAL A 175 -9.00 -5.96 29.96
N ILE A 176 -10.10 -6.49 30.50
CA ILE A 176 -11.38 -5.79 30.61
C ILE A 176 -11.84 -5.69 32.07
N ASP A 177 -12.77 -4.79 32.35
CA ASP A 177 -13.48 -4.75 33.64
C ASP A 177 -14.79 -5.55 33.63
N ASP A 178 -15.58 -5.42 34.68
CA ASP A 178 -16.86 -6.12 34.83
C ASP A 178 -17.95 -5.63 33.85
N ASP A 179 -17.77 -4.44 33.26
CA ASP A 179 -18.67 -3.83 32.27
C ASP A 179 -18.20 -4.07 30.81
N ASN A 180 -17.17 -4.91 30.62
CA ASN A 180 -16.48 -5.19 29.35
C ASN A 180 -15.77 -3.97 28.74
N VAL A 181 -15.39 -2.99 29.56
CA VAL A 181 -14.60 -1.84 29.12
C VAL A 181 -13.12 -2.20 29.14
N PHE A 182 -12.40 -1.87 28.07
CA PHE A 182 -10.98 -2.14 27.90
C PHE A 182 -10.12 -1.36 28.93
N GLN A 183 -9.21 -2.07 29.60
CA GLN A 183 -8.35 -1.54 30.67
C GLN A 183 -6.85 -1.59 30.35
N GLY A 184 -6.47 -2.18 29.20
CA GLY A 184 -5.08 -2.32 28.78
C GLY A 184 -4.73 -3.76 28.38
N ILE A 185 -3.44 -4.04 28.25
CA ILE A 185 -2.94 -5.36 27.85
C ILE A 185 -1.99 -5.95 28.89
N VAL A 186 -1.84 -7.27 28.83
CA VAL A 186 -0.76 -8.00 29.49
C VAL A 186 -0.10 -8.93 28.46
N SER A 187 1.23 -8.94 28.40
CA SER A 187 1.93 -9.92 27.57
C SER A 187 1.92 -11.29 28.26
N LEU A 188 1.78 -12.37 27.50
CA LEU A 188 1.87 -13.73 28.04
C LEU A 188 3.17 -13.96 28.82
N LYS A 189 4.28 -13.37 28.33
CA LYS A 189 5.58 -13.33 29.00
C LYS A 189 5.52 -12.74 30.41
N ASP A 190 4.81 -11.62 30.60
CA ASP A 190 4.70 -10.94 31.89
C ASP A 190 3.85 -11.78 32.86
N ILE A 191 2.78 -12.42 32.38
CA ILE A 191 1.98 -13.38 33.17
C ILE A 191 2.84 -14.55 33.62
N ILE A 192 3.58 -15.19 32.71
CA ILE A 192 4.43 -16.35 33.03
C ILE A 192 5.49 -15.99 34.08
N LYS A 193 6.13 -14.82 33.97
CA LYS A 193 7.18 -14.37 34.89
C LYS A 193 6.66 -13.94 36.27
N ALA A 194 5.40 -13.53 36.39
CA ALA A 194 4.85 -13.04 37.65
C ALA A 194 4.74 -14.13 38.74
N LYS A 195 4.66 -13.72 40.01
CA LYS A 195 4.45 -14.66 41.13
C LYS A 195 3.00 -15.17 41.11
N GLY A 196 2.79 -16.42 41.54
CA GLY A 196 1.53 -17.15 41.36
C GLY A 196 0.25 -16.55 41.97
N ASN A 197 0.33 -15.56 42.88
CA ASN A 197 -0.86 -14.95 43.51
C ASN A 197 -0.96 -13.43 43.23
N VAL A 198 -0.22 -12.91 42.24
CA VAL A 198 -0.31 -11.51 41.83
C VAL A 198 -1.66 -11.27 41.14
N GLN A 199 -2.27 -10.11 41.36
CA GLN A 199 -3.49 -9.71 40.66
C GLN A 199 -3.16 -9.17 39.26
N ILE A 200 -4.08 -9.34 38.31
CA ILE A 200 -3.91 -8.81 36.95
C ILE A 200 -3.80 -7.27 36.95
N THR A 201 -4.46 -6.58 37.89
CA THR A 201 -4.27 -5.13 38.15
C THR A 201 -2.81 -4.70 38.31
N GLU A 202 -1.92 -5.56 38.82
CA GLU A 202 -0.51 -5.24 39.01
C GLU A 202 0.35 -5.50 37.76
N LEU A 203 -0.18 -6.24 36.78
CA LEU A 203 0.51 -6.64 35.55
C LEU A 203 0.03 -5.85 34.33
N VAL A 204 -1.17 -5.27 34.39
CA VAL A 204 -1.78 -4.53 33.29
C VAL A 204 -0.95 -3.31 32.90
N LYS A 205 -0.77 -3.15 31.58
CA LYS A 205 -0.27 -1.92 30.97
C LYS A 205 -1.46 -1.17 30.41
N ALA A 206 -1.90 -0.14 31.13
CA ALA A 206 -3.06 0.67 30.73
C ALA A 206 -2.75 1.68 29.61
N GLU A 207 -1.51 2.17 29.56
CA GLU A 207 -1.06 3.09 28.49
C GLU A 207 -0.62 2.27 27.27
N VAL A 208 -1.58 1.92 26.43
CA VAL A 208 -1.36 1.21 25.16
C VAL A 208 -2.01 1.96 24.01
N ALA A 209 -1.41 1.87 22.83
CA ALA A 209 -2.05 2.32 21.60
C ALA A 209 -3.27 1.43 21.31
N TRP A 210 -4.30 2.04 20.76
CA TRP A 210 -5.54 1.42 20.32
C TRP A 210 -6.09 2.26 19.15
N VAL A 211 -6.96 1.66 18.35
CA VAL A 211 -7.54 2.30 17.16
C VAL A 211 -9.06 2.17 17.16
N HIS A 212 -9.73 3.06 16.43
CA HIS A 212 -11.15 2.91 16.10
C HIS A 212 -11.33 2.05 14.84
N PRO A 213 -12.48 1.39 14.64
CA PRO A 213 -12.71 0.58 13.44
C PRO A 213 -12.54 1.37 12.14
N ASP A 214 -12.92 2.66 12.12
CA ASP A 214 -12.78 3.51 10.93
C ASP A 214 -11.35 4.08 10.75
N THR A 215 -10.37 3.61 11.52
CA THR A 215 -8.98 4.08 11.40
C THR A 215 -8.37 3.48 10.15
N ASP A 216 -7.78 4.31 9.31
CA ASP A 216 -7.04 3.92 8.11
C ASP A 216 -5.94 2.89 8.40
N GLN A 217 -5.82 1.89 7.53
CA GLN A 217 -4.85 0.79 7.68
C GLN A 217 -3.38 1.26 7.76
N GLU A 218 -3.01 2.32 7.04
CA GLU A 218 -1.63 2.87 7.06
C GLU A 218 -1.29 3.39 8.47
N GLU A 219 -2.27 3.99 9.16
CA GLU A 219 -2.09 4.47 10.54
C GLU A 219 -2.06 3.30 11.54
N VAL A 220 -2.85 2.25 11.34
CA VAL A 220 -2.78 1.01 12.13
C VAL A 220 -1.37 0.41 12.03
N ALA A 221 -0.88 0.25 10.81
CA ALA A 221 0.46 -0.26 10.51
C ALA A 221 1.56 0.59 11.17
N ARG A 222 1.42 1.92 11.07
CA ARG A 222 2.34 2.89 11.69
C ARG A 222 2.39 2.75 13.21
N LEU A 223 1.24 2.60 13.87
CA LEU A 223 1.17 2.43 15.33
C LEU A 223 1.81 1.11 15.77
N ILE A 224 1.48 0.00 15.10
CA ILE A 224 2.07 -1.31 15.38
C ILE A 224 3.61 -1.25 15.27
N SER A 225 4.11 -0.70 14.16
CA SER A 225 5.55 -0.52 13.90
C SER A 225 6.23 0.42 14.91
N GLN A 226 5.62 1.59 15.19
CA GLN A 226 6.17 2.59 16.10
C GLN A 226 6.29 2.05 17.54
N TYR A 227 5.27 1.35 18.02
CA TYR A 227 5.25 0.83 19.39
C TYR A 227 5.89 -0.55 19.52
N ASN A 228 6.25 -1.20 18.42
CA ASN A 228 6.80 -2.58 18.38
C ASN A 228 5.89 -3.56 19.16
N ILE A 229 4.58 -3.49 18.88
CA ILE A 229 3.58 -4.37 19.47
C ILE A 229 3.19 -5.45 18.44
N THR A 230 2.81 -6.63 18.91
CA THR A 230 2.42 -7.76 18.06
C THR A 230 0.94 -7.73 17.66
N SER A 231 0.15 -6.86 18.29
CA SER A 231 -1.27 -6.71 18.02
C SER A 231 -1.77 -5.38 18.60
N ILE A 232 -2.73 -4.74 17.97
CA ILE A 232 -3.38 -3.51 18.45
C ILE A 232 -4.89 -3.73 18.64
N PRO A 233 -5.49 -3.31 19.77
CA PRO A 233 -6.93 -3.47 19.99
C PRO A 233 -7.73 -2.45 19.17
N VAL A 234 -8.83 -2.92 18.59
CA VAL A 234 -9.85 -2.09 17.92
C VAL A 234 -11.02 -1.86 18.87
N LEU A 235 -11.32 -0.59 19.15
CA LEU A 235 -12.29 -0.19 20.17
C LEU A 235 -13.44 0.64 19.61
N ASP A 236 -14.65 0.41 20.15
CA ASP A 236 -15.81 1.25 19.88
C ASP A 236 -15.76 2.60 20.63
N GLU A 237 -16.75 3.47 20.40
CA GLU A 237 -16.86 4.77 21.08
C GLU A 237 -16.99 4.66 22.62
N ASN A 238 -17.39 3.50 23.14
CA ASN A 238 -17.55 3.23 24.56
C ASN A 238 -16.35 2.50 25.17
N MET A 239 -15.22 2.42 24.45
CA MET A 239 -14.01 1.69 24.86
C MET A 239 -14.24 0.18 25.05
N LYS A 240 -15.20 -0.41 24.33
CA LYS A 240 -15.39 -1.85 24.25
C LYS A 240 -14.52 -2.43 23.15
N LEU A 241 -13.96 -3.60 23.42
CA LEU A 241 -13.11 -4.32 22.49
C LEU A 241 -13.96 -4.99 21.41
N LEU A 242 -13.75 -4.57 20.16
CA LEU A 242 -14.42 -5.13 18.97
C LEU A 242 -13.59 -6.25 18.34
N GLY A 243 -12.27 -6.05 18.27
CA GLY A 243 -11.33 -6.96 17.62
C GLY A 243 -9.88 -6.59 17.91
N ARG A 244 -8.97 -7.23 17.19
CA ARG A 244 -7.54 -6.92 17.17
C ARG A 244 -7.04 -6.94 15.73
N VAL A 245 -6.05 -6.11 15.42
CA VAL A 245 -5.24 -6.27 14.19
C VAL A 245 -3.88 -6.81 14.59
N THR A 246 -3.36 -7.79 13.85
CA THR A 246 -2.09 -8.46 14.16
C THR A 246 -0.92 -7.80 13.45
N PHE A 247 0.30 -8.25 13.72
CA PHE A 247 1.50 -7.67 13.11
C PHE A 247 1.71 -8.19 11.68
N ASP A 248 1.31 -9.43 11.45
CA ASP A 248 1.35 -10.18 10.21
C ASP A 248 0.45 -9.55 9.15
N ASP A 249 -0.84 -9.29 9.43
CA ASP A 249 -1.74 -8.58 8.50
C ASP A 249 -1.17 -7.20 8.10
N VAL A 250 -0.51 -6.53 9.04
CA VAL A 250 0.13 -5.24 8.79
C VAL A 250 1.35 -5.33 7.89
N ILE A 251 2.02 -6.49 7.79
CA ILE A 251 3.13 -6.65 6.84
C ILE A 251 2.63 -6.54 5.41
N ASP A 252 1.50 -7.15 5.09
CA ASP A 252 0.91 -7.14 3.75
C ASP A 252 0.40 -5.74 3.41
N VAL A 253 -0.31 -5.08 4.35
CA VAL A 253 -0.69 -3.67 4.24
C VAL A 253 0.51 -2.77 3.94
N LEU A 254 1.65 -2.98 4.60
CA LEU A 254 2.86 -2.19 4.33
C LEU A 254 3.44 -2.45 2.93
N GLU A 255 3.28 -3.64 2.37
CA GLU A 255 3.70 -3.95 1.00
C GLU A 255 2.75 -3.31 -0.03
N ASP A 256 1.45 -3.43 0.18
CA ASP A 256 0.40 -2.90 -0.69
C ASP A 256 0.46 -1.37 -0.76
N GLU A 257 0.47 -0.69 0.38
CA GLU A 257 0.57 0.78 0.47
C GLU A 257 1.84 1.31 -0.21
N ASN A 258 2.97 0.59 -0.08
CA ASN A 258 4.21 0.99 -0.77
C ASN A 258 4.11 0.79 -2.29
N THR A 259 3.42 -0.26 -2.73
CA THR A 259 3.22 -0.56 -4.16
C THR A 259 2.28 0.46 -4.78
N GLU A 260 1.17 0.73 -4.12
CA GLU A 260 0.21 1.80 -4.43
C GLU A 260 0.90 3.15 -4.58
N ASP A 261 1.70 3.58 -3.58
CA ASP A 261 2.45 4.84 -3.62
C ASP A 261 3.33 4.93 -4.89
N ILE A 262 3.97 3.82 -5.29
CA ILE A 262 4.82 3.74 -6.49
C ILE A 262 3.98 3.88 -7.77
N LEU A 263 2.83 3.22 -7.84
CA LEU A 263 1.91 3.27 -8.98
C LEU A 263 1.30 4.66 -9.16
N LYS A 264 0.77 5.24 -8.07
CA LYS A 264 0.16 6.59 -8.05
C LYS A 264 1.14 7.67 -8.51
N ILE A 265 2.39 7.65 -8.02
CA ILE A 265 3.44 8.61 -8.44
C ILE A 265 3.70 8.51 -9.96
N SER A 266 3.58 7.31 -10.52
CA SER A 266 3.79 7.03 -11.95
C SER A 266 2.56 7.35 -12.82
N GLY A 267 1.42 7.73 -12.23
CA GLY A 267 0.17 7.96 -12.94
C GLY A 267 -0.49 6.68 -13.43
N VAL A 268 -0.34 5.61 -12.66
CA VAL A 268 -0.99 4.30 -12.82
C VAL A 268 -1.95 4.11 -11.64
N SER A 269 -3.07 3.42 -11.86
CA SER A 269 -4.00 3.07 -10.78
C SER A 269 -3.51 1.85 -9.98
N GLU A 270 -3.89 1.72 -8.71
CA GLU A 270 -3.74 0.47 -7.94
C GLU A 270 -4.31 -0.74 -8.69
N ASP A 271 -5.53 -0.60 -9.25
CA ASP A 271 -6.25 -1.70 -9.95
C ASP A 271 -5.57 -2.23 -11.24
N GLU A 272 -4.34 -1.81 -11.57
CA GLU A 272 -3.60 -2.44 -12.66
C GLU A 272 -3.00 -3.77 -12.19
N GLU A 273 -3.81 -4.83 -12.29
CA GLU A 273 -3.38 -6.22 -12.04
C GLU A 273 -2.07 -6.53 -12.78
N LEU A 274 -1.08 -7.06 -12.06
CA LEU A 274 0.20 -7.49 -12.65
C LEU A 274 0.01 -8.63 -13.67
N SER A 275 -1.07 -9.41 -13.52
CA SER A 275 -1.49 -10.50 -14.40
C SER A 275 -2.46 -10.07 -15.51
N GLY A 276 -2.96 -8.82 -15.44
CA GLY A 276 -3.98 -8.28 -16.32
C GLY A 276 -3.59 -8.29 -17.80
N ASN A 277 -4.60 -8.38 -18.67
CA ASN A 277 -4.36 -8.36 -20.11
C ASN A 277 -4.08 -6.93 -20.61
N TRP A 278 -3.47 -6.79 -21.80
CA TRP A 278 -3.12 -5.47 -22.36
C TRP A 278 -4.31 -4.52 -22.54
N ILE A 279 -5.56 -5.03 -22.53
CA ILE A 279 -6.78 -4.22 -22.64
C ILE A 279 -7.09 -3.54 -21.31
N GLU A 280 -6.98 -4.24 -20.17
CA GLU A 280 -7.09 -3.62 -18.83
C GLU A 280 -6.04 -2.51 -18.67
N ALA A 281 -4.78 -2.80 -18.98
CA ALA A 281 -3.70 -1.82 -18.90
C ALA A 281 -3.98 -0.54 -19.72
N VAL A 282 -4.57 -0.67 -20.91
CA VAL A 282 -4.97 0.49 -21.72
C VAL A 282 -6.13 1.24 -21.07
N LYS A 283 -7.13 0.55 -20.50
CA LYS A 283 -8.27 1.21 -19.84
C LYS A 283 -7.85 1.98 -18.60
N SER A 284 -6.94 1.43 -17.79
CA SER A 284 -6.39 2.10 -16.60
C SER A 284 -5.53 3.32 -16.97
N ARG A 285 -4.62 3.17 -17.94
CA ARG A 285 -3.62 4.22 -18.26
C ARG A 285 -4.14 5.32 -19.19
N LEU A 286 -5.06 5.01 -20.10
CA LEU A 286 -5.51 5.96 -21.12
C LEU A 286 -6.16 7.23 -20.55
N PRO A 287 -7.00 7.19 -19.50
CA PRO A 287 -7.52 8.38 -18.84
C PRO A 287 -6.41 9.35 -18.37
N TRP A 288 -5.38 8.82 -17.72
CA TRP A 288 -4.22 9.61 -17.28
C TRP A 288 -3.43 10.19 -18.46
N LEU A 289 -3.24 9.41 -19.53
CA LEU A 289 -2.60 9.90 -20.76
C LEU A 289 -3.41 10.99 -21.46
N ILE A 290 -4.74 10.88 -21.48
CA ILE A 290 -5.64 11.92 -22.02
C ILE A 290 -5.55 13.20 -21.20
N LEU A 291 -5.51 13.08 -19.86
CA LEU A 291 -5.31 14.21 -18.96
C LEU A 291 -3.96 14.90 -19.26
N ASN A 292 -2.87 14.13 -19.35
CA ASN A 292 -1.54 14.64 -19.71
C ASN A 292 -1.50 15.30 -21.10
N LEU A 293 -2.18 14.72 -22.09
CA LEU A 293 -2.29 15.34 -23.41
C LEU A 293 -3.03 16.68 -23.33
N GLY A 294 -4.09 16.76 -22.53
CA GLY A 294 -4.82 18.00 -22.25
C GLY A 294 -3.91 19.09 -21.67
N THR A 295 -3.07 18.73 -20.71
CA THR A 295 -2.14 19.69 -20.10
C THR A 295 -0.98 20.07 -21.01
N ALA A 296 -0.51 19.16 -21.88
CA ALA A 296 0.50 19.47 -22.90
C ALA A 296 0.03 20.56 -23.88
N PHE A 297 -1.28 20.68 -24.16
CA PHE A 297 -1.82 21.78 -24.96
C PHE A 297 -1.65 23.15 -24.29
N LEU A 298 -1.60 23.22 -22.96
CA LEU A 298 -1.33 24.48 -22.24
C LEU A 298 0.10 24.96 -22.50
N ALA A 299 1.07 24.06 -22.42
CA ALA A 299 2.47 24.36 -22.73
C ALA A 299 2.65 24.74 -24.21
N SER A 300 1.98 24.03 -25.13
CA SER A 300 1.91 24.38 -26.55
C SER A 300 1.35 25.78 -26.81
N GLY A 301 0.35 26.20 -26.02
CA GLY A 301 -0.20 27.56 -26.05
C GLY A 301 0.86 28.64 -25.79
N VAL A 302 1.78 28.41 -24.84
CA VAL A 302 2.91 29.31 -24.57
C VAL A 302 3.83 29.40 -25.79
N ILE A 303 4.20 28.25 -26.37
CA ILE A 303 5.06 28.21 -27.57
C ILE A 303 4.43 29.01 -28.71
N ARG A 304 3.13 28.81 -28.96
CA ARG A 304 2.39 29.50 -30.02
C ARG A 304 2.34 31.02 -29.82
N HIS A 305 2.26 31.49 -28.58
CA HIS A 305 2.32 32.92 -28.28
C HIS A 305 3.65 33.55 -28.71
N PHE A 306 4.75 32.81 -28.60
CA PHE A 306 6.12 33.25 -28.95
C PHE A 306 6.58 32.78 -30.34
N GLU A 307 5.67 32.39 -31.23
CA GLU A 307 5.98 32.02 -32.62
C GLU A 307 6.85 33.08 -33.35
N PRO A 308 6.61 34.41 -33.21
CA PRO A 308 7.48 35.42 -33.82
C PRO A 308 8.92 35.37 -33.32
N THR A 309 9.14 35.12 -32.02
CA THR A 309 10.47 35.00 -31.42
C THR A 309 11.21 33.78 -31.95
N ILE A 310 10.51 32.64 -32.06
CA ILE A 310 11.09 31.39 -32.56
C ILE A 310 11.53 31.52 -34.03
N LYS A 311 10.76 32.24 -34.87
CA LYS A 311 11.14 32.49 -36.27
C LYS A 311 12.44 33.28 -36.41
N LEU A 312 12.76 34.14 -35.43
CA LEU A 312 13.96 34.95 -35.43
C LEU A 312 15.16 34.22 -34.81
N ILE A 313 14.92 33.29 -33.88
CA ILE A 313 15.94 32.53 -33.18
C ILE A 313 15.62 31.04 -33.29
N VAL A 314 15.95 30.47 -34.44
CA VAL A 314 15.57 29.11 -34.86
C VAL A 314 16.18 28.00 -33.97
N VAL A 315 17.19 28.33 -33.16
CA VAL A 315 17.84 27.37 -32.24
C VAL A 315 17.09 27.19 -30.92
N LEU A 316 16.14 28.07 -30.56
CA LEU A 316 15.39 27.98 -29.29
C LEU A 316 14.66 26.64 -29.08
N PRO A 317 14.01 26.04 -30.09
CA PRO A 317 13.34 24.74 -29.92
C PRO A 317 14.29 23.61 -29.46
N ALA A 318 15.56 23.62 -29.87
CA ALA A 318 16.52 22.62 -29.40
C ALA A 318 16.79 22.77 -27.89
N TYR A 319 16.91 24.01 -27.40
CA TYR A 319 17.08 24.30 -25.98
C TYR A 319 15.81 24.08 -25.16
N MET A 320 14.63 24.28 -25.77
CA MET A 320 13.34 23.97 -25.13
C MET A 320 13.27 22.51 -24.70
N THR A 321 13.68 21.57 -25.57
CA THR A 321 13.68 20.14 -25.24
C THR A 321 14.58 19.82 -24.04
N ILE A 322 15.74 20.48 -23.95
CA ILE A 322 16.68 20.29 -22.83
C ILE A 322 16.08 20.85 -21.54
N ILE A 323 15.52 22.06 -21.58
CA ILE A 323 14.93 22.71 -20.39
C ILE A 323 13.71 21.94 -19.88
N ALA A 324 12.82 21.50 -20.77
CA ALA A 324 11.65 20.70 -20.41
C ALA A 324 12.05 19.38 -19.75
N GLY A 325 12.93 18.61 -20.38
CA GLY A 325 13.39 17.32 -19.84
C GLY A 325 14.09 17.46 -18.49
N MET A 326 14.95 18.45 -18.32
CA MET A 326 15.64 18.70 -17.04
C MET A 326 14.67 19.21 -15.96
N GLY A 327 13.69 20.04 -16.34
CA GLY A 327 12.66 20.53 -15.44
C GLY A 327 11.79 19.40 -14.89
N GLY A 328 11.22 18.57 -15.79
CA GLY A 328 10.40 17.42 -15.40
C GLY A 328 11.16 16.45 -14.48
N ASN A 329 12.39 16.08 -14.84
CA ASN A 329 13.22 15.19 -14.01
C ASN A 329 13.49 15.75 -12.61
N ALA A 330 13.84 17.03 -12.50
CA ALA A 330 14.09 17.67 -11.21
C ALA A 330 12.82 17.72 -10.35
N ALA A 331 11.67 17.94 -11.00
CA ALA A 331 10.40 18.04 -10.32
C ALA A 331 9.90 16.68 -9.82
N THR A 332 10.06 15.61 -10.61
CA THR A 332 9.78 14.23 -10.18
C THR A 332 10.70 13.80 -9.02
N GLN A 333 11.96 14.24 -9.01
CA GLN A 333 12.86 13.99 -7.86
C GLN A 333 12.38 14.69 -6.58
N ALA A 334 11.98 15.96 -6.69
CA ALA A 334 11.44 16.71 -5.57
C ALA A 334 10.10 16.12 -5.07
N LEU A 335 9.25 15.65 -5.98
CA LEU A 335 8.02 14.92 -5.69
C LEU A 335 8.30 13.66 -4.87
N ALA A 336 9.10 12.73 -5.39
CA ALA A 336 9.37 11.45 -4.74
C ALA A 336 9.94 11.61 -3.31
N VAL A 337 10.85 12.58 -3.12
CA VAL A 337 11.41 12.87 -1.78
C VAL A 337 10.38 13.50 -0.86
N THR A 338 9.42 14.26 -1.39
CA THR A 338 8.39 14.93 -0.60
C THR A 338 7.27 13.98 -0.21
N VAL A 339 6.75 13.18 -1.15
CA VAL A 339 5.72 12.15 -0.87
C VAL A 339 6.25 11.19 0.19
N ARG A 340 7.44 10.61 -0.01
CA ARG A 340 8.07 9.74 1.01
C ARG A 340 8.22 10.41 2.38
N ARG A 341 8.48 11.73 2.41
CA ARG A 341 8.59 12.46 3.68
C ARG A 341 7.22 12.64 4.34
N ILE A 342 6.15 12.73 3.55
CA ILE A 342 4.77 12.80 4.04
C ILE A 342 4.32 11.45 4.59
N SER A 343 4.57 10.34 3.88
CA SER A 343 4.19 8.99 4.36
C SER A 343 4.97 8.59 5.61
N LEU A 344 6.27 8.91 5.69
CA LEU A 344 7.09 8.59 6.87
C LEU A 344 6.83 9.46 8.10
N TYR A 345 6.29 10.67 7.93
CA TYR A 345 6.16 11.63 9.03
C TYR A 345 4.89 12.46 8.90
N ASP A 346 4.16 12.59 9.99
CA ASP A 346 3.13 13.62 10.06
C ASP A 346 3.78 15.02 10.19
N LEU A 347 3.96 15.67 9.05
CA LEU A 347 4.67 16.94 8.96
C LEU A 347 3.84 18.09 9.53
N THR A 348 4.39 18.75 10.54
CA THR A 348 3.90 20.05 11.00
C THR A 348 4.04 21.11 9.90
N ASP A 349 3.20 22.15 9.93
CA ASP A 349 3.24 23.29 8.99
C ASP A 349 4.65 23.90 8.81
N ASN A 350 5.42 23.97 9.90
CA ASN A 350 6.79 24.48 9.89
C ASN A 350 7.77 23.52 9.18
N GLN A 351 7.59 22.21 9.34
CA GLN A 351 8.39 21.22 8.61
C GLN A 351 8.02 21.24 7.11
N ALA A 352 6.73 21.34 6.78
CA ALA A 352 6.27 21.49 5.39
C ALA A 352 6.91 22.71 4.71
N TYR A 353 6.88 23.88 5.35
CA TYR A 353 7.53 25.09 4.83
C TYR A 353 9.05 24.91 4.62
N ARG A 354 9.73 24.28 5.58
CA ARG A 354 11.17 24.00 5.46
C ARG A 354 11.48 23.03 4.31
N THR A 355 10.61 22.07 4.04
CA THR A 355 10.74 21.14 2.91
C THR A 355 10.70 21.91 1.59
N VAL A 356 9.71 22.79 1.38
CA VAL A 356 9.62 23.61 0.16
C VAL A 356 10.84 24.53 0.01
N LEU A 357 11.29 25.17 1.10
CA LEU A 357 12.46 26.04 1.06
C LEU A 357 13.75 25.27 0.72
N LYS A 358 13.89 24.05 1.25
CA LYS A 358 15.00 23.15 0.89
C LYS A 358 14.99 22.84 -0.60
N GLU A 359 13.84 22.43 -1.16
CA GLU A 359 13.76 22.08 -2.58
C GLU A 359 13.90 23.30 -3.51
N LEU A 360 13.49 24.49 -3.07
CA LEU A 360 13.78 25.75 -3.76
C LEU A 360 15.30 25.99 -3.87
N MET A 361 16.06 25.77 -2.79
CA MET A 361 17.52 25.89 -2.79
C MET A 361 18.20 24.82 -3.66
N VAL A 362 17.72 23.58 -3.60
CA VAL A 362 18.20 22.48 -4.45
C VAL A 362 17.98 22.83 -5.93
N GLY A 363 16.78 23.28 -6.29
CA GLY A 363 16.44 23.73 -7.63
C GLY A 363 17.30 24.89 -8.11
N LEU A 364 17.56 25.88 -7.27
CA LEU A 364 18.43 27.01 -7.59
C LEU A 364 19.87 26.58 -7.88
N ILE A 365 20.47 25.75 -7.02
CA ILE A 365 21.86 25.30 -7.16
C ILE A 365 22.00 24.37 -8.37
N ASN A 366 21.13 23.36 -8.50
CA ASN A 366 21.15 22.44 -9.62
C ASN A 366 20.86 23.15 -10.94
N GLY A 367 19.94 24.11 -10.94
CA GLY A 367 19.62 24.96 -12.07
C GLY A 367 20.79 25.82 -12.53
N ALA A 368 21.51 26.45 -11.59
CA ALA A 368 22.71 27.22 -11.92
C ALA A 368 23.83 26.35 -12.48
N VAL A 369 24.09 25.18 -11.89
CA VAL A 369 25.15 24.27 -12.35
C VAL A 369 24.83 23.71 -13.74
N THR A 370 23.62 23.19 -13.94
CA THR A 370 23.20 22.63 -15.24
C THR A 370 23.03 23.71 -16.30
N GLY A 371 22.47 24.86 -15.93
CA GLY A 371 22.37 26.03 -16.79
C GLY A 371 23.74 26.53 -17.26
N LEU A 372 24.77 26.47 -16.40
CA LEU A 372 26.13 26.86 -16.79
C LEU A 372 26.70 25.90 -17.84
N ILE A 373 26.42 24.60 -17.73
CA ILE A 373 26.84 23.61 -18.73
C ILE A 373 26.19 23.92 -20.08
N VAL A 374 24.87 24.20 -20.09
CA VAL A 374 24.16 24.52 -21.34
C VAL A 374 24.59 25.89 -21.89
N PHE A 375 24.91 26.85 -21.04
CA PHE A 375 25.52 28.12 -21.44
C PHE A 375 26.83 27.91 -22.20
N LEU A 376 27.73 27.05 -21.69
CA LEU A 376 29.00 26.74 -22.34
C LEU A 376 28.78 26.03 -23.69
N PHE A 377 27.75 25.17 -23.76
CA PHE A 377 27.34 24.54 -25.02
C PHE A 377 26.87 25.58 -26.05
N ALA A 378 25.97 26.49 -25.66
CA ALA A 378 25.49 27.56 -26.54
C ALA A 378 26.59 28.52 -26.98
N LEU A 379 27.56 28.81 -26.11
CA LEU A 379 28.74 29.58 -26.46
C LEU A 379 29.58 28.89 -27.55
N PHE A 380 29.79 27.58 -27.42
CA PHE A 380 30.63 26.82 -28.33
C PHE A 380 29.97 26.60 -29.70
N PHE A 381 28.68 26.23 -29.71
CA PHE A 381 27.97 25.85 -30.94
C PHE A 381 27.30 27.04 -31.65
N ASP A 382 26.68 27.96 -30.92
CA ASP A 382 25.93 29.07 -31.51
C ASP A 382 26.70 30.39 -31.54
N SER A 383 27.89 30.44 -30.92
CA SER A 383 28.77 31.62 -30.87
C SER A 383 28.09 32.90 -30.34
N ASN A 384 27.01 32.76 -29.56
CA ASN A 384 26.22 33.88 -29.03
C ASN A 384 26.19 33.85 -27.49
N PRO A 385 27.00 34.68 -26.81
CA PRO A 385 27.03 34.74 -25.35
C PRO A 385 25.72 35.15 -24.70
N MET A 386 24.96 36.05 -25.34
CA MET A 386 23.69 36.50 -24.77
C MET A 386 22.62 35.41 -24.84
N LEU A 387 22.62 34.60 -25.90
CA LEU A 387 21.78 33.40 -25.99
C LEU A 387 22.12 32.41 -24.86
N GLY A 388 23.42 32.20 -24.61
CA GLY A 388 23.86 31.41 -23.45
C GLY A 388 23.27 31.95 -22.14
N VAL A 389 23.37 33.26 -21.88
CA VAL A 389 22.85 33.88 -20.63
C VAL A 389 21.34 33.66 -20.50
N VAL A 390 20.59 33.82 -21.59
CA VAL A 390 19.15 33.55 -21.63
C VAL A 390 18.87 32.10 -21.22
N ILE A 391 19.60 31.14 -21.78
CA ILE A 391 19.42 29.71 -21.48
C ILE A 391 19.81 29.39 -20.03
N PHE A 392 20.91 29.96 -19.53
CA PHE A 392 21.33 29.81 -18.13
C PHE A 392 20.24 30.26 -17.16
N LEU A 393 19.69 31.46 -17.37
CA LEU A 393 18.64 32.03 -16.53
C LEU A 393 17.34 31.23 -16.65
N ALA A 394 16.98 30.80 -17.85
CA ALA A 394 15.79 29.99 -18.09
C ALA A 394 15.90 28.61 -17.41
N MET A 395 17.04 27.93 -17.54
CA MET A 395 17.29 26.64 -16.88
C MET A 395 17.25 26.79 -15.36
N THR A 396 17.92 27.83 -14.83
CA THR A 396 17.94 28.09 -13.38
C THR A 396 16.54 28.37 -12.85
N GLY A 397 15.77 29.20 -13.54
CA GLY A 397 14.38 29.50 -13.17
C GLY A 397 13.48 28.27 -13.28
N ASN A 398 13.65 27.44 -14.31
CA ASN A 398 12.82 26.25 -14.49
C ASN A 398 13.07 25.22 -13.37
N LEU A 399 14.32 24.97 -13.00
CA LEU A 399 14.64 24.02 -11.92
C LEU A 399 14.24 24.55 -10.53
N LEU A 400 14.22 25.88 -10.34
CA LEU A 400 13.64 26.48 -9.13
C LEU A 400 12.14 26.18 -9.06
N ILE A 401 11.41 26.38 -10.16
CA ILE A 401 9.98 26.08 -10.23
C ILE A 401 9.74 24.59 -10.02
N ALA A 402 10.53 23.73 -10.65
CA ALA A 402 10.48 22.27 -10.46
C ALA A 402 10.59 21.87 -8.98
N GLY A 403 11.54 22.43 -8.24
CA GLY A 403 11.69 22.15 -6.81
C GLY A 403 10.50 22.65 -5.97
N VAL A 404 10.00 23.86 -6.28
CA VAL A 404 8.84 24.43 -5.58
C VAL A 404 7.56 23.65 -5.88
N THR A 405 7.31 23.27 -7.12
CA THR A 405 6.09 22.53 -7.49
C THR A 405 6.16 21.08 -7.05
N GLY A 406 7.32 20.42 -7.18
CA GLY A 406 7.52 19.05 -6.74
C GLY A 406 7.38 18.87 -5.23
N ALA A 407 7.79 19.85 -4.43
CA ALA A 407 7.54 19.82 -2.98
C ALA A 407 6.19 20.42 -2.56
N GLY A 408 5.77 21.51 -3.23
CA GLY A 408 4.62 22.29 -2.82
C GLY A 408 3.29 21.62 -3.11
N ILE A 409 3.15 20.97 -4.28
CA ILE A 409 1.88 20.36 -4.69
C ILE A 409 1.46 19.22 -3.74
N PRO A 410 2.31 18.22 -3.43
CA PRO A 410 1.94 17.14 -2.51
C PRO A 410 1.54 17.65 -1.12
N LEU A 411 2.26 18.65 -0.59
CA LEU A 411 1.95 19.25 0.70
C LEU A 411 0.61 20.00 0.71
N ILE A 412 0.25 20.62 -0.41
CA ILE A 412 -1.05 21.28 -0.56
C ILE A 412 -2.16 20.23 -0.62
N LEU A 413 -1.98 19.13 -1.37
CA LEU A 413 -2.93 18.02 -1.44
C LEU A 413 -3.19 17.44 -0.03
N LYS A 414 -2.12 17.11 0.72
CA LYS A 414 -2.26 16.63 2.11
C LYS A 414 -3.11 17.57 2.95
N ARG A 415 -2.88 18.88 2.84
CA ARG A 415 -3.59 19.87 3.66
C ARG A 415 -5.08 19.98 3.34
N VAL A 416 -5.49 19.65 2.12
CA VAL A 416 -6.90 19.63 1.74
C VAL A 416 -7.55 18.25 1.90
N GLY A 417 -6.82 17.27 2.44
CA GLY A 417 -7.32 15.90 2.65
C GLY A 417 -7.36 15.07 1.37
N ILE A 418 -6.52 15.41 0.37
CA ILE A 418 -6.34 14.60 -0.83
C ILE A 418 -5.00 13.87 -0.70
N ASP A 419 -4.97 12.60 -1.06
CA ASP A 419 -3.77 11.80 -1.09
C ASP A 419 -2.64 12.51 -1.89
N PRO A 420 -1.48 12.78 -1.25
CA PRO A 420 -0.32 13.38 -1.87
C PRO A 420 0.32 12.55 -3.00
N ALA A 421 0.18 11.23 -3.02
CA ALA A 421 0.71 10.36 -4.08
C ALA A 421 0.03 10.64 -5.43
N ILE A 422 -1.23 11.12 -5.40
CA ILE A 422 -1.99 11.64 -6.55
C ILE A 422 -1.37 12.93 -7.13
N ALA A 423 -0.34 13.53 -6.50
CA ALA A 423 0.48 14.58 -7.12
C ALA A 423 1.32 14.03 -8.30
N SER A 424 0.65 13.42 -9.27
CA SER A 424 1.20 12.76 -10.44
C SER A 424 2.25 13.63 -11.11
N SER A 425 3.29 12.95 -11.59
CA SER A 425 4.30 13.54 -12.46
C SER A 425 3.70 14.38 -13.60
N ILE A 426 2.47 14.08 -14.05
CA ILE A 426 1.73 14.83 -15.08
C ILE A 426 1.47 16.29 -14.67
N ILE A 427 0.91 16.52 -13.47
CA ILE A 427 0.56 17.87 -13.02
C ILE A 427 1.84 18.70 -12.90
N ILE A 428 2.87 18.12 -12.29
CA ILE A 428 4.13 18.80 -12.05
C ILE A 428 4.88 19.09 -13.36
N THR A 429 4.92 18.13 -14.29
CA THR A 429 5.55 18.31 -15.61
C THR A 429 4.87 19.42 -16.40
N THR A 430 3.55 19.55 -16.28
CA THR A 430 2.80 20.65 -16.88
C THR A 430 3.31 22.01 -16.41
N PHE A 431 3.52 22.17 -15.10
CA PHE A 431 4.09 23.40 -14.56
C PHE A 431 5.49 23.66 -15.13
N THR A 432 6.37 22.67 -15.11
CA THR A 432 7.74 22.85 -15.62
C THR A 432 7.79 23.12 -17.13
N ASP A 433 6.88 22.58 -17.92
CA ASP A 433 6.81 22.84 -19.35
C ASP A 433 6.29 24.26 -19.63
N VAL A 434 5.16 24.63 -19.02
CA VAL A 434 4.55 25.97 -19.19
C VAL A 434 5.53 27.06 -18.75
N PHE A 435 6.10 26.94 -17.56
CA PHE A 435 7.01 27.95 -17.04
C PHE A 435 8.40 27.87 -17.68
N GLY A 436 8.91 26.68 -18.00
CA GLY A 436 10.17 26.51 -18.70
C GLY A 436 10.17 27.16 -20.08
N PHE A 437 9.11 26.94 -20.87
CA PHE A 437 8.95 27.60 -22.18
C PHE A 437 8.73 29.11 -22.03
N LEU A 438 7.92 29.53 -21.05
CA LEU A 438 7.69 30.95 -20.79
C LEU A 438 8.98 31.69 -20.41
N LEU A 439 9.80 31.09 -19.54
CA LEU A 439 11.08 31.66 -19.12
C LEU A 439 12.05 31.76 -20.30
N LEU A 440 12.25 30.68 -21.05
CA LEU A 440 13.17 30.69 -22.19
C LEU A 440 12.74 31.69 -23.26
N LEU A 441 11.50 31.58 -23.74
CA LEU A 441 11.01 32.38 -24.87
C LEU A 441 10.79 33.85 -24.45
N GLY A 442 10.31 34.08 -23.23
CA GLY A 442 10.14 35.42 -22.68
C GLY A 442 11.47 36.15 -22.45
N LEU A 443 12.49 35.46 -21.91
CA LEU A 443 13.83 36.03 -21.76
C LEU A 443 14.50 36.26 -23.11
N ALA A 444 14.40 35.30 -24.05
CA ALA A 444 14.91 35.46 -25.40
C ALA A 444 14.28 36.67 -26.10
N SER A 445 12.96 36.80 -26.03
CA SER A 445 12.23 37.91 -26.65
C SER A 445 12.57 39.28 -26.06
N LYS A 446 13.00 39.36 -24.80
CA LYS A 446 13.34 40.63 -24.14
C LYS A 446 14.81 41.00 -24.23
N LEU A 447 15.70 40.02 -24.33
CA LEU A 447 17.16 40.22 -24.25
C LEU A 447 17.87 40.07 -25.60
N LEU A 448 17.24 39.44 -26.61
CA LEU A 448 17.85 39.17 -27.91
C LEU A 448 17.16 39.88 -29.09
N LEU A 449 15.94 40.38 -28.89
CA LEU A 449 15.14 41.12 -29.86
C LEU A 449 14.82 42.51 -29.28
#